data_AF-U4TD32-F1
#
_entry.id   AF-U4TD32-F1
#
_cell.length_a   1.000
_cell.length_b   1.000
_cell.length_c   1.000
_cell.angle_alpha   90.00
_cell.angle_beta   90.00
_cell.angle_gamma   90.00
#
_symmetry.space_group_name_H-M   'P 1'
#
loop_
_entity.id
_entity.type
_entity.pdbx_description
1 polymer ?
#
loop_
_entity_poly.entity_id
_entity_poly.type
_entity_poly.pdbx_seq_one_letter_code
_entity_poly.pdbx_strand_id
1 'polypeptide(L)'
;MADTQNSSNSDSKGDPNSNQANQTDQAVASGNAYELIKKRLTEQGSRLEQQTATLNNARLEEFGSTQMQVIARTRIRTEHNCVAQDMVQVGDYLLFGYNVFMGLKRASNIKDVLSLYRLIEPTDCSIDKEGNDNANANASIDTESADQDYQLEEVDLKGTFLDQDAFVQDFNELYRYYKQTRLIQLKVKDSKLLLAFQIGERITDIRVFRFALDFSQGTQSQHKSPTWTIEASVILSCRLLMTLIGSIPRVIR
;
A
#
# COMPACT_ATOMS: atom_id res chain seq x y z
N MET A 1 -107.58 22.28 44.02
CA MET A 1 -106.24 21.82 44.46
C MET A 1 -105.21 22.73 43.82
N ALA A 2 -104.26 23.20 44.62
CA ALA A 2 -103.35 24.32 44.38
C ALA A 2 -102.06 23.96 43.61
N ASP A 3 -101.39 25.00 43.07
CA ASP A 3 -99.94 25.27 42.85
C ASP A 3 -99.00 24.12 42.42
N THR A 4 -98.01 24.27 41.52
CA THR A 4 -96.94 25.30 41.50
C THR A 4 -96.13 25.23 40.18
N GLN A 5 -95.46 26.33 39.85
CA GLN A 5 -94.65 26.69 38.67
C GLN A 5 -93.39 25.83 38.40
N ASN A 6 -92.84 25.89 37.18
CA ASN A 6 -91.54 26.57 36.94
C ASN A 6 -91.27 26.87 35.44
N SER A 7 -90.76 28.06 35.16
CA SER A 7 -90.19 28.52 33.90
C SER A 7 -88.71 28.83 34.10
N SER A 8 -87.83 28.40 33.19
CA SER A 8 -86.58 29.11 32.91
C SER A 8 -85.88 28.52 31.69
N ASN A 9 -85.71 29.38 30.69
CA ASN A 9 -84.76 29.28 29.58
C ASN A 9 -83.32 29.56 30.08
N SER A 10 -82.32 29.41 29.20
CA SER A 10 -80.84 29.56 29.37
C SER A 10 -80.12 28.21 29.54
N ASP A 11 -78.96 27.90 28.94
CA ASP A 11 -77.98 28.69 28.21
C ASP A 11 -77.12 27.79 27.31
N SER A 12 -76.57 28.41 26.27
CA SER A 12 -75.56 27.88 25.34
C SER A 12 -74.33 27.29 26.03
N LYS A 13 -73.86 26.13 25.56
CA LYS A 13 -72.42 25.79 25.56
C LYS A 13 -72.08 24.81 24.45
N GLY A 14 -72.17 25.29 23.21
CA GLY A 14 -71.43 24.69 22.11
C GLY A 14 -69.96 25.01 22.32
N ASP A 15 -69.14 23.98 22.56
CA ASP A 15 -67.69 24.12 22.65
C ASP A 15 -67.17 24.78 21.36
N PRO A 16 -66.48 25.94 21.42
CA PRO A 16 -65.91 26.58 20.24
C PRO A 16 -64.82 25.74 19.55
N ASN A 17 -64.39 24.64 20.19
CA ASN A 17 -63.22 23.87 19.79
C ASN A 17 -63.53 22.76 18.76
N SER A 18 -64.79 22.35 18.58
CA SER A 18 -65.16 21.28 17.64
C SER A 18 -65.19 21.73 16.17
N ASN A 19 -65.46 23.01 15.92
CA ASN A 19 -65.38 23.59 14.57
C ASN A 19 -63.94 23.85 14.13
N GLN A 20 -63.03 24.20 15.06
CA GLN A 20 -61.60 24.30 14.75
C GLN A 20 -61.02 22.91 14.51
N ALA A 21 -61.33 21.90 15.32
CA ALA A 21 -60.86 20.53 15.10
C ALA A 21 -61.33 19.97 13.74
N ASN A 22 -62.61 20.13 13.37
CA ASN A 22 -63.11 19.67 12.07
C ASN A 22 -62.59 20.48 10.87
N GLN A 23 -62.37 21.80 11.00
CA GLN A 23 -61.71 22.60 9.96
C GLN A 23 -60.22 22.23 9.82
N THR A 24 -59.56 21.90 10.92
CA THR A 24 -58.15 21.47 10.91
C THR A 24 -58.04 20.07 10.30
N ASP A 25 -58.93 19.14 10.64
CA ASP A 25 -59.00 17.81 10.03
C ASP A 25 -59.38 17.85 8.54
N GLN A 26 -60.25 18.77 8.10
CA GLN A 26 -60.54 19.00 6.67
C GLN A 26 -59.37 19.66 5.91
N ALA A 27 -58.64 20.58 6.53
CA ALA A 27 -57.42 21.17 5.94
C ALA A 27 -56.24 20.18 5.88
N VAL A 28 -56.20 19.22 6.81
CA VAL A 28 -55.25 18.11 6.82
C VAL A 28 -55.64 17.04 5.78
N ALA A 29 -56.94 16.77 5.59
CA ALA A 29 -57.45 15.83 4.59
C ALA A 29 -57.39 16.35 3.14
N SER A 30 -57.34 17.67 2.93
CA SER A 30 -57.32 18.29 1.60
C SER A 30 -55.93 18.31 0.96
N GLY A 31 -55.17 17.20 0.95
CA GLY A 31 -53.95 16.96 0.14
C GLY A 31 -52.74 17.90 0.30
N ASN A 32 -52.92 19.10 0.87
CA ASN A 32 -51.96 20.20 0.88
C ASN A 32 -50.98 20.06 2.05
N ALA A 33 -51.43 19.57 3.21
CA ALA A 33 -50.55 19.21 4.32
C ALA A 33 -49.60 18.06 3.94
N TYR A 34 -50.13 17.02 3.29
CA TYR A 34 -49.33 15.89 2.81
C TYR A 34 -48.31 16.32 1.73
N GLU A 35 -48.74 17.05 0.70
CA GLU A 35 -47.83 17.54 -0.36
C GLU A 35 -46.78 18.53 0.18
N LEU A 36 -47.12 19.34 1.19
CA LEU A 36 -46.16 20.26 1.82
C LEU A 36 -45.10 19.51 2.63
N ILE A 37 -45.51 18.51 3.43
CA ILE A 37 -44.57 17.68 4.20
C ILE A 37 -43.69 16.88 3.25
N LYS A 38 -44.27 16.30 2.19
CA LYS A 38 -43.54 15.60 1.13
C LYS A 38 -42.52 16.51 0.46
N LYS A 39 -42.89 17.72 0.04
CA LYS A 39 -41.96 18.70 -0.54
C LYS A 39 -40.80 19.02 0.40
N ARG A 40 -41.08 19.26 1.69
CA ARG A 40 -40.05 19.53 2.71
C ARG A 40 -39.13 18.33 2.93
N LEU A 41 -39.68 17.12 2.97
CA LEU A 41 -38.90 15.89 3.09
C LEU A 41 -38.00 15.69 1.86
N THR A 42 -38.48 15.97 0.65
CA THR A 42 -37.67 15.88 -0.57
C THR A 42 -36.53 16.91 -0.57
N GLU A 43 -36.81 18.14 -0.14
CA GLU A 43 -35.83 19.22 -0.07
C GLU A 43 -34.78 18.98 1.04
N GLN A 44 -35.19 18.42 2.16
CA GLN A 44 -34.27 17.96 3.21
C GLN A 44 -33.44 16.75 2.76
N GLY A 45 -34.05 15.82 2.03
CA GLY A 45 -33.37 14.67 1.44
C GLY A 45 -32.27 15.08 0.47
N SER A 46 -32.55 16.00 -0.45
CA SER A 46 -31.54 16.48 -1.41
C SER A 46 -30.40 17.22 -0.72
N ARG A 47 -30.70 18.01 0.32
CA ARG A 47 -29.68 18.70 1.11
C ARG A 47 -28.76 17.73 1.84
N LEU A 48 -29.32 16.66 2.42
CA LEU A 48 -28.53 15.61 3.09
C LEU A 48 -27.67 14.84 2.10
N GLU A 49 -28.20 14.52 0.92
CA GLU A 49 -27.47 13.85 -0.15
C GLU A 49 -26.27 14.68 -0.60
N GLN A 50 -26.46 15.99 -0.82
CA GLN A 50 -25.37 16.91 -1.14
C GLN A 50 -24.29 16.94 -0.05
N GLN A 51 -24.67 17.05 1.22
CA GLN A 51 -23.72 17.06 2.34
C GLN A 51 -22.94 15.75 2.44
N THR A 52 -23.63 14.62 2.22
CA THR A 52 -23.00 13.29 2.23
C THR A 52 -22.03 13.13 1.07
N ALA A 53 -22.38 13.62 -0.12
CA ALA A 53 -21.50 13.61 -1.28
C ALA A 53 -20.26 14.47 -1.06
N THR A 54 -20.41 15.68 -0.51
CA THR A 54 -19.27 16.55 -0.16
C THR A 54 -18.34 15.87 0.84
N LEU A 55 -18.88 15.25 1.90
CA LEU A 55 -18.07 14.54 2.89
C LEU A 55 -17.38 13.31 2.27
N ASN A 56 -18.07 12.58 1.40
CA ASN A 56 -17.49 11.44 0.71
C ASN A 56 -16.36 11.86 -0.22
N ASN A 57 -16.51 12.97 -0.95
CA ASN A 57 -15.44 13.50 -1.80
C ASN A 57 -14.24 13.95 -0.97
N ALA A 58 -14.46 14.71 0.11
CA ALA A 58 -13.39 15.09 1.03
C ALA A 58 -12.70 13.88 1.67
N ARG A 59 -13.47 12.83 1.98
CA ARG A 59 -12.93 11.55 2.45
C ARG A 59 -12.08 10.88 1.37
N LEU A 60 -12.55 10.83 0.12
CA LEU A 60 -11.81 10.20 -0.97
C LEU A 60 -10.53 10.98 -1.31
N GLU A 61 -10.56 12.31 -1.19
CA GLU A 61 -9.37 13.17 -1.35
C GLU A 61 -8.35 12.93 -0.22
N GLU A 62 -8.79 12.84 1.03
CA GLU A 62 -7.89 12.68 2.19
C GLU A 62 -7.37 11.24 2.35
N PHE A 63 -8.26 10.25 2.21
CA PHE A 63 -7.93 8.85 2.48
C PHE A 63 -7.57 8.06 1.22
N GLY A 64 -7.77 8.65 0.04
CA GLY A 64 -7.71 7.93 -1.24
C GLY A 64 -8.88 6.97 -1.43
N SER A 65 -9.23 6.67 -2.69
CA SER A 65 -10.00 5.48 -2.99
C SER A 65 -9.05 4.29 -3.05
N THR A 66 -9.23 3.29 -2.17
CA THR A 66 -8.55 2.00 -2.35
C THR A 66 -9.37 1.14 -3.30
N GLN A 67 -9.37 1.48 -4.59
CA GLN A 67 -9.90 0.57 -5.59
C GLN A 67 -8.88 -0.56 -5.77
N MET A 68 -9.20 -1.75 -5.26
CA MET A 68 -8.38 -2.95 -5.49
C MET A 68 -8.65 -3.45 -6.91
N GLN A 69 -7.96 -2.86 -7.87
CA GLN A 69 -8.00 -3.24 -9.28
C GLN A 69 -6.66 -3.83 -9.70
N VAL A 70 -6.70 -4.83 -10.58
CA VAL A 70 -5.49 -5.39 -11.17
C VAL A 70 -4.91 -4.34 -12.12
N ILE A 71 -3.77 -3.76 -11.75
CA ILE A 71 -3.10 -2.70 -12.52
C ILE A 71 -2.42 -3.29 -13.77
N ALA A 72 -1.88 -4.50 -13.66
CA ALA A 72 -0.99 -5.09 -14.64
C ALA A 72 -0.98 -6.61 -14.57
N ARG A 73 -0.53 -7.26 -15.66
CA ARG A 73 -0.17 -8.67 -15.66
C ARG A 73 1.21 -8.85 -16.29
N THR A 74 2.15 -9.35 -15.51
CA THR A 74 3.50 -9.67 -16.00
C THR A 74 3.80 -11.14 -15.73
N ARG A 75 4.58 -11.77 -16.63
CA ARG A 75 5.02 -13.15 -16.49
C ARG A 75 6.53 -13.22 -16.34
N ILE A 76 6.98 -13.81 -15.24
CA ILE A 76 8.39 -14.17 -15.04
C ILE A 76 8.61 -15.55 -15.67
N ARG A 77 9.68 -15.69 -16.46
CA ARG A 77 10.17 -16.97 -16.97
C ARG A 77 11.55 -17.21 -16.38
N THR A 78 11.74 -18.36 -15.74
CA THR A 78 13.02 -18.78 -15.17
C THR A 78 13.66 -19.85 -16.06
N GLU A 79 14.98 -19.96 -16.03
CA GLU A 79 15.73 -20.94 -16.83
C GLU A 79 15.54 -22.39 -16.34
N HIS A 80 15.25 -22.55 -15.06
CA HIS A 80 15.20 -23.85 -14.38
C HIS A 80 13.81 -24.14 -13.84
N ASN A 81 13.45 -25.44 -13.77
CA ASN A 81 12.23 -25.87 -13.10
C ASN A 81 12.30 -25.52 -11.61
N CYS A 82 11.48 -24.56 -11.21
CA CYS A 82 11.47 -24.02 -9.86
C CYS A 82 10.05 -23.70 -9.42
N VAL A 83 9.88 -23.65 -8.10
CA VAL A 83 8.64 -23.18 -7.47
C VAL A 83 8.89 -21.79 -6.92
N ALA A 84 8.06 -20.84 -7.36
CA ALA A 84 8.02 -19.50 -6.80
C ALA A 84 7.65 -19.58 -5.32
N GLN A 85 8.48 -18.97 -4.46
CA GLN A 85 8.25 -18.99 -3.02
C GLN A 85 7.69 -17.66 -2.53
N ASP A 86 8.32 -16.55 -2.91
CA ASP A 86 7.92 -15.23 -2.42
C ASP A 86 8.47 -14.12 -3.32
N MET A 87 7.92 -12.91 -3.19
CA MET A 87 8.34 -11.73 -3.93
C MET A 87 8.16 -10.48 -3.10
N VAL A 88 9.16 -9.60 -3.11
CA VAL A 88 9.12 -8.35 -2.34
C VAL A 88 9.82 -7.22 -3.07
N GLN A 89 9.24 -6.02 -2.99
CA GLN A 89 9.87 -4.81 -3.52
C GLN A 89 10.86 -4.23 -2.51
N VAL A 90 12.06 -3.91 -2.97
CA VAL A 90 13.16 -3.35 -2.19
C VAL A 90 13.74 -2.17 -2.98
N GLY A 91 13.26 -0.97 -2.67
CA GLY A 91 13.58 0.22 -3.48
C GLY A 91 13.07 0.05 -4.92
N ASP A 92 13.96 0.23 -5.89
CA ASP A 92 13.66 0.13 -7.32
C ASP A 92 13.71 -1.33 -7.85
N TYR A 93 14.11 -2.27 -6.99
CA TYR A 93 14.23 -3.68 -7.35
C TYR A 93 13.09 -4.51 -6.80
N LEU A 94 12.65 -5.46 -7.60
CA LEU A 94 11.74 -6.52 -7.22
C LEU A 94 12.57 -7.78 -6.96
N LEU A 95 12.71 -8.13 -5.68
CA LEU A 95 13.38 -9.35 -5.27
C LEU A 95 12.41 -10.52 -5.38
N PHE A 96 12.76 -11.48 -6.23
CA PHE A 96 12.00 -12.68 -6.44
C PHE A 96 12.76 -13.89 -5.88
N GLY A 97 12.06 -14.70 -5.09
CA GLY A 97 12.60 -15.88 -4.44
C GLY A 97 11.95 -17.14 -4.97
N TYR A 98 12.77 -18.12 -5.35
CA TYR A 98 12.32 -19.41 -5.84
C TYR A 98 13.19 -20.55 -5.31
N ASN A 99 12.64 -21.76 -5.36
CA ASN A 99 13.38 -22.96 -5.01
C ASN A 99 13.49 -23.83 -6.27
N VAL A 100 14.72 -24.02 -6.77
CA VAL A 100 14.99 -24.89 -7.93
C VAL A 100 15.07 -26.35 -7.50
N PHE A 101 14.39 -27.22 -8.23
CA PHE A 101 14.47 -28.67 -8.06
C PHE A 101 15.40 -29.27 -9.13
N MET A 102 16.72 -29.26 -8.89
CA MET A 102 17.70 -29.83 -9.82
C MET A 102 17.87 -31.36 -9.67
N GLY A 103 16.79 -32.15 -9.54
CA GLY A 103 16.87 -33.62 -9.50
C GLY A 103 17.94 -34.16 -8.52
N LEU A 104 19.06 -34.69 -9.04
CA LEU A 104 20.19 -35.21 -8.24
C LEU A 104 21.20 -34.14 -7.77
N LYS A 105 21.20 -32.94 -8.38
CA LYS A 105 22.10 -31.83 -8.02
C LYS A 105 21.32 -30.81 -7.18
N ARG A 106 21.98 -30.18 -6.22
CA ARG A 106 21.39 -29.08 -5.45
C ARG A 106 21.80 -27.75 -6.07
N ALA A 107 20.82 -26.90 -6.30
CA ALA A 107 21.05 -25.47 -6.48
C ALA A 107 21.85 -24.97 -5.26
N SER A 108 23.05 -24.45 -5.52
CA SER A 108 23.94 -23.91 -4.49
C SER A 108 24.39 -22.51 -4.83
N ASN A 109 24.04 -22.01 -6.03
CA ASN A 109 24.32 -20.64 -6.39
C ASN A 109 23.21 -19.73 -5.90
N ILE A 110 23.57 -18.51 -5.53
CA ILE A 110 22.61 -17.48 -5.16
C ILE A 110 21.62 -17.17 -6.30
N LYS A 111 22.09 -17.20 -7.56
CA LYS A 111 21.28 -17.03 -8.77
C LYS A 111 20.23 -18.12 -8.97
N ASP A 112 20.36 -19.27 -8.30
CA ASP A 112 19.36 -20.33 -8.38
C ASP A 112 18.23 -20.17 -7.35
N VAL A 113 18.30 -19.18 -6.46
CA VAL A 113 17.35 -19.02 -5.36
C VAL A 113 16.75 -17.62 -5.31
N LEU A 114 17.55 -16.62 -5.68
CA LEU A 114 17.17 -15.22 -5.67
C LEU A 114 17.46 -14.62 -7.05
N SER A 115 16.48 -13.92 -7.60
CA SER A 115 16.66 -13.06 -8.77
C SER A 115 16.16 -11.65 -8.47
N LEU A 116 16.79 -10.66 -9.10
CA LEU A 116 16.40 -9.26 -9.01
C LEU A 116 15.82 -8.84 -10.35
N TYR A 117 14.66 -8.18 -10.29
CA TYR A 117 14.06 -7.57 -11.47
C TYR A 117 13.89 -6.07 -11.25
N ARG A 118 13.89 -5.32 -12.35
CA ARG A 118 13.43 -3.94 -12.39
C ARG A 118 12.11 -3.88 -13.14
N LEU A 119 11.13 -3.18 -12.57
CA LEU A 119 9.86 -2.92 -13.23
C LEU A 119 10.05 -1.73 -14.18
N ILE A 120 9.72 -1.92 -15.46
CA ILE A 120 9.69 -0.87 -16.46
C ILE A 120 8.23 -0.49 -16.64
N GLU A 121 7.90 0.76 -16.31
CA GLU A 121 6.57 1.29 -16.51
C GLU A 121 6.41 1.71 -17.98
N PRO A 122 5.24 1.49 -18.59
CA PRO A 122 4.98 1.77 -20.01
C PRO A 122 5.25 3.24 -20.39
N THR A 123 5.21 4.17 -19.43
CA THR A 123 5.47 5.59 -19.66
C THR A 123 6.93 5.87 -20.06
N ASP A 124 7.88 5.02 -19.64
CA ASP A 124 9.32 5.18 -19.91
C ASP A 124 9.70 4.82 -21.36
N CYS A 125 8.82 4.12 -22.09
CA CYS A 125 9.04 3.68 -23.48
C CYS A 125 8.57 4.69 -24.54
N SER A 126 8.08 5.87 -24.13
CA SER A 126 7.48 6.87 -25.04
C SER A 126 8.44 7.98 -25.49
N ILE A 127 9.72 7.90 -25.13
CA ILE A 127 10.77 8.81 -25.59
C ILE A 127 11.46 8.12 -26.78
N ASP A 128 11.48 8.75 -27.95
CA ASP A 128 12.12 8.33 -29.22
C ASP A 128 11.24 7.60 -30.26
N LYS A 129 10.04 8.11 -30.58
CA LYS A 129 9.46 7.89 -31.93
C LYS A 129 9.09 9.20 -32.60
N GLU A 130 10.10 10.00 -32.93
CA GLU A 130 9.99 10.98 -34.02
C GLU A 130 10.05 10.24 -35.37
N GLY A 131 9.00 10.40 -36.17
CA GLY A 131 9.03 10.13 -37.61
C GLY A 131 8.35 8.84 -38.09
N ASN A 132 7.01 8.80 -38.07
CA ASN A 132 6.28 8.26 -39.22
C ASN A 132 4.89 8.90 -39.31
N ASP A 133 4.86 10.08 -39.90
CA ASP A 133 3.64 10.64 -40.49
C ASP A 133 3.32 9.77 -41.72
N ASN A 134 2.34 8.87 -41.61
CA ASN A 134 1.29 8.62 -42.60
C ASN A 134 0.50 7.32 -42.36
N ALA A 135 -0.83 7.47 -42.52
CA ALA A 135 -1.81 6.50 -42.99
C ALA A 135 -2.25 5.36 -42.05
N ASN A 136 -3.38 5.55 -41.36
CA ASN A 136 -4.69 5.10 -41.85
C ASN A 136 -5.78 5.41 -40.81
N ALA A 137 -6.63 6.38 -41.13
CA ALA A 137 -7.86 6.66 -40.40
C ALA A 137 -8.92 5.63 -40.81
N ASN A 138 -8.87 4.44 -40.22
CA ASN A 138 -9.97 3.47 -40.13
C ASN A 138 -9.56 2.34 -39.16
N ALA A 139 -9.52 2.65 -37.87
CA ALA A 139 -9.46 1.64 -36.82
C ALA A 139 -10.79 1.68 -36.07
N SER A 140 -11.51 0.58 -36.17
CA SER A 140 -12.73 0.28 -35.44
C SER A 140 -12.57 0.56 -33.95
N ILE A 141 -13.64 1.08 -33.36
CA ILE A 141 -13.81 1.26 -31.92
C ILE A 141 -14.08 -0.12 -31.33
N ASP A 142 -13.02 -0.91 -31.17
CA ASP A 142 -12.97 -1.99 -30.21
C ASP A 142 -12.18 -1.43 -29.03
N THR A 143 -12.79 -1.42 -27.86
CA THR A 143 -12.18 -0.98 -26.60
C THR A 143 -11.06 -1.96 -26.24
N GLU A 144 -9.90 -1.78 -26.87
CA GLU A 144 -8.65 -2.33 -26.43
C GLU A 144 -8.33 -1.62 -25.12
N SER A 145 -8.56 -2.33 -24.01
CA SER A 145 -7.88 -2.00 -22.76
C SER A 145 -6.42 -1.90 -23.15
N ALA A 146 -5.82 -0.71 -23.02
CA ALA A 146 -4.39 -0.56 -23.18
C ALA A 146 -3.77 -1.49 -22.14
N ASP A 147 -3.47 -2.72 -22.55
CA ASP A 147 -2.61 -3.66 -21.85
C ASP A 147 -1.25 -2.96 -21.87
N GLN A 148 -1.12 -2.07 -20.90
CA GLN A 148 0.12 -1.48 -20.51
C GLN A 148 0.99 -2.65 -20.09
N ASP A 149 1.80 -3.13 -21.02
CA ASP A 149 2.69 -4.24 -20.78
C ASP A 149 3.79 -3.77 -19.84
N TYR A 150 3.57 -3.93 -18.54
CA TYR A 150 4.61 -3.77 -17.53
C TYR A 150 5.67 -4.85 -17.77
N GLN A 151 6.87 -4.42 -18.15
CA GLN A 151 7.98 -5.32 -18.44
C GLN A 151 8.85 -5.48 -17.19
N LEU A 152 9.32 -6.71 -16.94
CA LEU A 152 10.31 -7.00 -15.92
C LEU A 152 11.64 -7.30 -16.61
N GLU A 153 12.64 -6.47 -16.33
CA GLU A 153 14.01 -6.69 -16.78
C GLU A 153 14.80 -7.37 -15.67
N GLU A 154 15.49 -8.47 -15.98
CA GLU A 154 16.37 -9.13 -15.02
C GLU A 154 17.66 -8.33 -14.83
N VAL A 155 18.01 -8.07 -13.57
CA VAL A 155 19.19 -7.30 -13.19
C VAL A 155 20.25 -8.27 -12.67
N ASP A 156 21.51 -8.11 -13.11
CA ASP A 156 22.61 -8.91 -12.59
C ASP A 156 22.81 -8.64 -11.09
N LEU A 157 23.16 -9.69 -10.35
CA LEU A 157 23.32 -9.59 -8.90
C LEU A 157 24.60 -8.82 -8.51
N LYS A 158 25.57 -8.73 -9.42
CA LYS A 158 26.87 -8.11 -9.16
C LYS A 158 26.74 -6.65 -8.75
N GLY A 159 27.44 -6.27 -7.68
CA GLY A 159 27.39 -4.90 -7.16
C GLY A 159 26.08 -4.53 -6.45
N THR A 160 25.17 -5.49 -6.22
CA THR A 160 23.97 -5.29 -5.41
C THR A 160 24.19 -5.74 -3.97
N PHE A 161 23.19 -5.55 -3.10
CA PHE A 161 23.23 -6.03 -1.71
C PHE A 161 23.31 -7.56 -1.59
N LEU A 162 22.96 -8.30 -2.66
CA LEU A 162 23.06 -9.76 -2.71
C LEU A 162 24.48 -10.27 -3.03
N ASP A 163 25.38 -9.39 -3.50
CA ASP A 163 26.77 -9.71 -3.84
C ASP A 163 27.76 -9.31 -2.74
N GLN A 164 27.26 -9.00 -1.54
CA GLN A 164 28.10 -8.72 -0.39
C GLN A 164 28.82 -9.99 0.09
N ASP A 165 30.16 -9.97 0.17
CA ASP A 165 30.99 -11.13 0.52
C ASP A 165 30.52 -11.87 1.78
N ALA A 166 30.17 -11.13 2.84
CA ALA A 166 29.69 -11.69 4.10
C ALA A 166 28.41 -12.52 3.90
N PHE A 167 27.46 -12.01 3.10
CA PHE A 167 26.23 -12.71 2.81
C PHE A 167 26.45 -13.91 1.88
N VAL A 168 27.25 -13.74 0.83
CA VAL A 168 27.59 -14.83 -0.09
C VAL A 168 28.25 -15.99 0.65
N GLN A 169 29.16 -15.68 1.58
CA GLN A 169 29.78 -16.69 2.43
C GLN A 169 28.75 -17.40 3.32
N ASP A 170 27.94 -16.66 4.09
CA ASP A 170 26.95 -17.27 4.98
C ASP A 170 25.89 -18.09 4.21
N PHE A 171 25.52 -17.65 3.01
CA PHE A 171 24.62 -18.36 2.11
C PHE A 171 25.25 -19.68 1.64
N ASN A 172 26.51 -19.65 1.20
CA ASN A 172 27.23 -20.85 0.79
C ASN A 172 27.39 -21.85 1.94
N GLU A 173 27.66 -21.38 3.15
CA GLU A 173 27.69 -22.23 4.35
C GLU A 173 26.35 -22.90 4.61
N LEU A 174 25.25 -22.15 4.47
CA LEU A 174 23.90 -22.66 4.63
C LEU A 174 23.64 -23.87 3.70
N TYR A 175 23.90 -23.71 2.40
CA TYR A 175 23.69 -24.77 1.41
C TYR A 175 24.73 -25.89 1.49
N ARG A 176 25.93 -25.62 2.03
CA ARG A 176 26.98 -26.62 2.24
C ARG A 176 26.68 -27.57 3.39
N TYR A 177 26.24 -27.02 4.53
CA TYR A 177 26.04 -27.81 5.75
C TYR A 177 24.61 -28.36 5.87
N TYR A 178 23.61 -27.60 5.42
CA TYR A 178 22.21 -27.94 5.60
C TYR A 178 21.58 -28.42 4.30
N LYS A 179 21.41 -29.73 4.22
CA LYS A 179 20.92 -30.44 3.03
C LYS A 179 19.48 -30.07 2.65
N GLN A 180 18.66 -29.67 3.61
CA GLN A 180 17.25 -29.35 3.43
C GLN A 180 17.00 -27.84 3.39
N THR A 181 18.03 -27.06 3.05
CA THR A 181 17.91 -25.62 2.89
C THR A 181 16.92 -25.29 1.79
N ARG A 182 15.87 -24.55 2.15
CA ARG A 182 14.89 -23.98 1.23
C ARG A 182 14.52 -22.58 1.67
N LEU A 183 14.30 -21.70 0.71
CA LEU A 183 13.70 -20.40 1.00
C LEU A 183 12.24 -20.63 1.42
N ILE A 184 11.79 -19.92 2.46
CA ILE A 184 10.40 -19.97 2.93
C ILE A 184 9.69 -18.61 2.81
N GLN A 185 10.40 -17.51 3.00
CA GLN A 185 9.78 -16.19 3.03
C GLN A 185 10.78 -15.08 2.74
N LEU A 186 10.29 -14.06 2.03
CA LEU A 186 10.92 -12.77 1.83
C LEU A 186 10.01 -11.71 2.43
N LYS A 187 10.52 -10.88 3.33
CA LYS A 187 9.69 -9.85 3.96
C LYS A 187 10.45 -8.59 4.26
N VAL A 188 9.88 -7.46 3.87
CA VAL A 188 10.32 -6.15 4.33
C VAL A 188 9.50 -5.76 5.56
N LYS A 189 10.19 -5.45 6.66
CA LYS A 189 9.59 -5.00 7.92
C LYS A 189 10.56 -4.09 8.67
N ASP A 190 10.06 -3.00 9.23
CA ASP A 190 10.84 -2.10 10.11
C ASP A 190 12.16 -1.63 9.44
N SER A 191 12.10 -1.26 8.16
CA SER A 191 13.26 -0.90 7.33
C SER A 191 14.34 -1.96 7.22
N LYS A 192 13.93 -3.24 7.30
CA LYS A 192 14.81 -4.37 7.14
C LYS A 192 14.22 -5.34 6.15
N LEU A 193 15.07 -5.88 5.29
CA LEU A 193 14.74 -7.01 4.45
C LEU A 193 15.13 -8.30 5.18
N LEU A 194 14.17 -9.20 5.32
CA LEU A 194 14.30 -10.48 5.98
C LEU A 194 14.17 -11.59 4.95
N LEU A 195 15.19 -12.45 4.87
CA LEU A 195 15.15 -13.67 4.08
C LEU A 195 15.16 -14.84 5.06
N ALA A 196 14.06 -15.58 5.14
CA ALA A 196 13.95 -16.74 6.00
C ALA A 196 14.14 -18.03 5.20
N PHE A 197 15.03 -18.88 5.71
CA PHE A 197 15.35 -20.18 5.16
C PHE A 197 15.05 -21.27 6.18
N GLN A 198 14.35 -22.32 5.77
CA GLN A 198 14.26 -23.54 6.57
C GLN A 198 15.50 -24.39 6.29
N ILE A 199 16.18 -24.86 7.34
CA ILE A 199 17.47 -25.57 7.23
C ILE A 199 17.37 -27.07 7.54
N GLY A 200 16.28 -27.52 8.16
CA GLY A 200 16.05 -28.91 8.56
C GLY A 200 14.62 -29.38 8.29
N GLU A 201 14.31 -30.61 8.70
CA GLU A 201 12.98 -31.23 8.50
C GLU A 201 11.90 -30.53 9.30
N ARG A 202 12.26 -29.98 10.47
CA ARG A 202 11.31 -29.29 11.33
C ARG A 202 11.04 -27.90 10.76
N ILE A 203 9.78 -27.50 10.76
CA ILE A 203 9.36 -26.17 10.33
C ILE A 203 9.92 -25.06 11.23
N THR A 204 10.37 -25.41 12.44
CA THR A 204 10.99 -24.49 13.40
C THR A 204 12.46 -24.21 13.13
N ASP A 205 13.13 -25.03 12.33
CA ASP A 205 14.56 -24.88 12.06
C ASP A 205 14.74 -23.80 10.98
N ILE A 206 14.62 -22.54 11.40
CA ILE A 206 14.64 -21.37 10.53
C ILE A 206 15.90 -20.54 10.78
N ARG A 207 16.61 -20.21 9.71
CA ARG A 207 17.68 -19.23 9.68
C ARG A 207 17.22 -17.99 8.93
N VAL A 208 17.46 -16.81 9.50
CA VAL A 208 17.01 -15.54 8.94
C VAL A 208 18.20 -14.65 8.65
N PHE A 209 18.34 -14.22 7.39
CA PHE A 209 19.22 -13.13 7.03
C PHE A 209 18.47 -11.80 7.17
N ARG A 210 19.17 -10.78 7.65
CA ARG A 210 18.58 -9.48 7.94
C ARG A 210 19.46 -8.38 7.35
N PHE A 211 18.95 -7.73 6.33
CA PHE A 211 19.57 -6.56 5.71
C PHE A 211 18.92 -5.29 6.26
N ALA A 212 19.73 -4.27 6.53
CA ALA A 212 19.21 -2.92 6.74
C ALA A 212 18.86 -2.33 5.36
N LEU A 213 17.71 -1.66 5.28
CA LEU A 213 17.30 -0.92 4.08
C LEU A 213 17.41 0.56 4.37
N ASP A 214 18.29 1.22 3.63
CA ASP A 214 18.33 2.68 3.59
C ASP A 214 17.39 3.14 2.47
N PHE A 215 16.17 3.53 2.85
CA PHE A 215 15.19 4.09 1.91
C PHE A 215 15.49 5.54 1.52
N SER A 216 16.75 5.98 1.58
CA SER A 216 17.14 7.29 1.08
C SER A 216 17.13 7.28 -0.45
N GLN A 217 15.92 7.37 -1.00
CA GLN A 217 15.49 7.78 -2.33
C GLN A 217 16.28 7.27 -3.55
N GLY A 218 15.52 6.70 -4.49
CA GLY A 218 15.89 6.54 -5.88
C GLY A 218 16.47 7.84 -6.45
N THR A 219 17.78 7.84 -6.61
CA THR A 219 18.46 8.54 -7.69
C THR A 219 19.67 7.68 -8.00
N GLN A 220 19.61 7.00 -9.14
CA GLN A 220 20.80 6.49 -9.81
C GLN A 220 21.77 7.67 -9.96
N SER A 221 22.84 7.69 -9.18
CA SER A 221 24.06 8.38 -9.56
C SER A 221 25.14 7.33 -9.74
N GLN A 222 25.04 6.61 -10.86
CA GLN A 222 26.24 6.14 -11.54
C GLN A 222 27.03 7.37 -11.92
N HIS A 223 28.11 7.66 -11.17
CA HIS A 223 29.45 7.97 -11.68
C HIS A 223 30.25 8.73 -10.62
N LYS A 224 31.16 8.02 -9.95
CA LYS A 224 32.60 8.33 -10.00
C LYS A 224 33.39 7.23 -9.30
N SER A 225 34.26 6.63 -10.08
CA SER A 225 35.33 5.71 -9.70
C SER A 225 36.02 6.17 -8.41
N PRO A 226 36.36 5.27 -7.47
CA PRO A 226 37.32 5.60 -6.44
C PRO A 226 38.70 5.59 -7.09
N THR A 227 39.15 6.72 -7.62
CA THR A 227 40.58 6.95 -7.75
C THR A 227 41.15 7.01 -6.34
N TRP A 228 41.76 5.90 -5.91
CA TRP A 228 42.58 5.82 -4.71
C TRP A 228 43.67 6.90 -4.80
N THR A 229 43.45 8.01 -4.10
CA THR A 229 44.49 8.96 -3.75
C THR A 229 44.56 8.96 -2.23
N ILE A 230 45.66 8.41 -1.73
CA ILE A 230 46.03 8.42 -0.32
C ILE A 230 46.39 9.88 0.00
N GLU A 231 45.42 10.65 0.46
CA GLU A 231 45.66 11.92 1.14
C GLU A 231 45.63 11.64 2.64
N ALA A 232 46.83 11.46 3.19
CA ALA A 232 47.09 11.34 4.60
C ALA A 232 46.80 12.68 5.30
N SER A 233 45.52 12.97 5.61
CA SER A 233 45.21 14.17 6.42
C SER A 233 43.83 14.17 7.09
N VAL A 234 43.31 13.05 7.61
CA VAL A 234 42.18 13.10 8.59
C VAL A 234 42.31 12.02 9.68
N ILE A 235 43.53 11.59 10.01
CA ILE A 235 43.81 10.84 11.24
C ILE A 235 44.54 11.78 12.20
N LEU A 236 43.87 12.82 12.67
CA LEU A 236 44.32 13.55 13.87
C LEU A 236 43.20 14.19 14.70
N SER A 237 41.95 14.26 14.21
CA SER A 237 40.89 14.98 14.94
C SER A 237 39.98 14.11 15.83
N CYS A 238 40.21 12.79 15.94
CA CYS A 238 39.48 11.93 16.88
C CYS A 238 40.33 11.42 18.07
N ARG A 239 41.59 11.87 18.20
CA ARG A 239 42.47 11.49 19.32
C ARG A 239 42.65 12.59 20.38
N LEU A 240 41.88 13.70 20.28
CA LEU A 240 41.94 14.82 21.22
C LEU A 240 40.62 15.08 21.99
N LEU A 241 39.60 14.21 21.85
CA LEU A 241 38.33 14.34 22.59
C LEU A 241 38.07 13.20 23.58
N MET A 242 39.09 12.41 23.94
CA MET A 242 39.02 11.34 24.96
C MET A 242 40.13 11.46 26.01
N THR A 243 40.58 12.68 26.32
CA THR A 243 41.54 12.93 27.43
C THR A 243 41.12 14.11 28.29
N LEU A 244 39.81 14.41 28.34
CA LEU A 244 39.28 15.51 29.13
C LEU A 244 37.95 15.18 29.84
N ILE A 245 37.88 14.06 30.57
CA ILE A 245 36.96 13.83 31.70
C ILE A 245 37.63 12.77 32.58
N GLY A 246 37.98 13.10 33.83
CA GLY A 246 38.44 12.11 34.80
C GLY A 246 39.61 12.53 35.70
N SER A 247 39.66 13.78 36.16
CA SER A 247 40.50 14.15 37.32
C SER A 247 39.58 14.64 38.44
N ILE A 248 39.29 13.75 39.40
CA ILE A 248 38.63 14.10 40.67
C ILE A 248 39.55 13.59 41.80
N PRO A 249 39.96 14.45 42.75
CA PRO A 249 40.97 14.12 43.75
C PRO A 249 40.42 13.28 44.90
N ARG A 250 41.25 12.35 45.38
CA ARG A 250 41.06 11.52 46.57
C ARG A 250 41.31 12.37 47.82
N VAL A 251 40.26 12.63 48.60
CA VAL A 251 40.35 13.26 49.93
C VAL A 251 39.92 12.23 50.98
N ILE A 252 40.59 12.32 52.14
CA ILE A 252 40.23 11.83 53.48
C ILE A 252 40.86 10.49 53.91
N ARG A 253 41.93 10.67 54.72
CA ARG A 253 42.14 10.26 56.12
C ARG A 253 41.90 8.81 56.52
#